data_AF-A0A0C9YYH7-F1
#
_entry.id   AF-A0A0C9YYH7-F1
#
_cell.length_a   1.000
_cell.length_b   1.000
_cell.length_c   1.000
_cell.angle_alpha   90.00
_cell.angle_beta   90.00
_cell.angle_gamma   90.00
#
_symmetry.space_group_name_H-M   'P 1'
#
loop_
_entity.id
_entity.type
_entity.pdbx_description
1 polymer ?
#
loop_
_entity_poly.entity_id
_entity_poly.type
_entity_poly.pdbx_seq_one_letter_code
_entity_poly.pdbx_strand_id
1 'polypeptide(L)'
;VTVGALLDDVLCMIQAITEFIILTQNVYHCDKTLHALTEALQEFHHYKQSIISVGGCQGKNGLPQHFQIPQPELAQHVIWSTHAMGAAYQWSSDITKRCHITHIKTPYCLSNCCNFHDQCCHFLDHQEKQRFFQLFTTLKT
;
A
#
# COMPACT_ATOMS: atom_id res chain seq x y z
N VAL A 1 -12.49 -33.40 -11.03
CA VAL A 1 -11.38 -32.45 -10.80
C VAL A 1 -11.15 -32.43 -9.30
N THR A 2 -9.99 -32.90 -8.87
CA THR A 2 -9.68 -33.20 -7.47
C THR A 2 -9.47 -31.91 -6.68
N VAL A 3 -9.91 -31.90 -5.42
CA VAL A 3 -9.77 -30.77 -4.47
C VAL A 3 -8.32 -30.24 -4.38
N GLY A 4 -7.31 -31.08 -4.66
CA GLY A 4 -5.90 -30.68 -4.71
C GLY A 4 -5.58 -29.63 -5.77
N ALA A 5 -6.02 -29.83 -7.03
CA ALA A 5 -5.77 -28.87 -8.11
C ALA A 5 -6.43 -27.51 -7.85
N LEU A 6 -7.60 -27.53 -7.17
CA LEU A 6 -8.33 -26.32 -6.82
C LEU A 6 -7.60 -25.49 -5.74
N LEU A 7 -6.88 -26.16 -4.83
CA LEU A 7 -6.07 -25.52 -3.81
C LEU A 7 -4.80 -24.92 -4.41
N ASP A 8 -4.19 -25.61 -5.38
CA ASP A 8 -3.02 -25.13 -6.12
C ASP A 8 -3.34 -23.84 -6.89
N ASP A 9 -4.48 -23.78 -7.58
CA ASP A 9 -4.95 -22.57 -8.27
C ASP A 9 -5.13 -21.38 -7.31
N VAL A 10 -5.66 -21.64 -6.11
CA VAL A 10 -5.84 -20.59 -5.08
C VAL A 10 -4.48 -20.09 -4.60
N LEU A 11 -3.49 -20.97 -4.45
CA LEU A 11 -2.14 -20.59 -4.10
C LEU A 11 -1.51 -19.72 -5.19
N CYS A 12 -1.63 -20.11 -6.46
CA CYS A 12 -1.15 -19.32 -7.60
C CYS A 12 -1.80 -17.93 -7.65
N MET A 13 -3.11 -17.84 -7.39
CA MET A 13 -3.82 -16.56 -7.29
C MET A 13 -3.25 -15.66 -6.20
N ILE A 14 -3.03 -16.20 -4.99
CA ILE A 14 -2.47 -15.45 -3.85
C ILE A 14 -1.04 -15.00 -4.17
N GLN A 15 -0.24 -15.87 -4.78
CA GLN A 15 1.10 -15.53 -5.21
C GLN A 15 1.07 -14.38 -6.22
N ALA A 16 0.29 -14.50 -7.29
CA ALA A 16 0.19 -13.51 -8.36
C ALA A 16 -0.22 -12.12 -7.83
N ILE A 17 -1.22 -12.05 -6.93
CA ILE A 17 -1.60 -10.75 -6.35
C ILE A 17 -0.55 -10.19 -5.39
N THR A 18 0.15 -11.06 -4.66
CA THR A 18 1.23 -10.65 -3.77
C THR A 18 2.41 -10.10 -4.57
N GLU A 19 2.80 -10.78 -5.64
CA GLU A 19 3.82 -10.32 -6.59
C GLU A 19 3.43 -8.98 -7.20
N PHE A 20 2.19 -8.82 -7.65
CA PHE A 20 1.68 -7.54 -8.13
C PHE A 20 1.83 -6.44 -7.08
N ILE A 21 1.36 -6.66 -5.84
CA ILE A 21 1.45 -5.67 -4.75
C ILE A 21 2.90 -5.28 -4.47
N ILE A 22 3.81 -6.25 -4.40
CA ILE A 22 5.23 -5.98 -4.15
C ILE A 22 5.84 -5.18 -5.30
N LEU A 23 5.57 -5.57 -6.55
CA LEU A 23 6.11 -4.87 -7.72
C LEU A 23 5.58 -3.44 -7.85
N THR A 24 4.32 -3.18 -7.50
CA THR A 24 3.73 -1.82 -7.55
C THR A 24 4.34 -0.86 -6.54
N GLN A 25 4.98 -1.38 -5.47
CA GLN A 25 5.64 -0.56 -4.45
C GLN A 25 7.06 -0.13 -4.84
N ASN A 26 7.57 -0.57 -6.00
CA ASN A 26 8.87 -0.16 -6.48
C ASN A 26 8.91 1.36 -6.72
N VAL A 27 10.02 1.98 -6.28
CA VAL A 27 10.26 3.42 -6.49
C VAL A 27 10.52 3.73 -7.97
N TYR A 28 11.00 2.74 -8.72
CA TYR A 28 11.32 2.85 -10.14
C TYR A 28 10.74 1.68 -10.92
N HIS A 29 10.17 1.97 -12.09
CA HIS A 29 9.70 0.96 -13.03
C HIS A 29 10.45 1.07 -14.34
N CYS A 30 10.97 -0.07 -14.81
CA CYS A 30 11.43 -0.27 -16.18
C CYS A 30 10.47 -1.21 -16.93
N ASP A 31 10.65 -1.33 -18.25
CA ASP A 31 9.80 -2.20 -19.09
C ASP A 31 9.70 -3.62 -18.56
N LYS A 32 10.79 -4.18 -18.02
CA LYS A 32 10.78 -5.52 -17.39
C LYS A 32 9.84 -5.59 -16.19
N THR A 33 9.86 -4.58 -15.32
CA THR A 33 8.98 -4.54 -14.15
C THR A 33 7.52 -4.29 -14.52
N LEU A 34 7.26 -3.50 -15.56
CA LEU A 34 5.91 -3.26 -16.08
C LEU A 34 5.35 -4.52 -16.75
N HIS A 35 6.20 -5.27 -17.45
CA HIS A 35 5.85 -6.56 -18.00
C HIS A 35 5.50 -7.56 -16.88
N ALA A 36 6.35 -7.71 -15.87
CA ALA A 36 6.08 -8.56 -14.72
C ALA A 36 4.79 -8.16 -13.96
N LEU A 37 4.51 -6.85 -13.82
CA LEU A 37 3.24 -6.35 -13.27
C LEU A 37 2.04 -6.80 -14.11
N THR A 38 2.19 -6.76 -15.43
CA THR A 38 1.14 -7.18 -16.36
C THR A 38 0.89 -8.68 -16.27
N GLU A 39 1.95 -9.49 -16.23
CA GLU A 39 1.87 -10.95 -16.09
C GLU A 39 1.23 -11.34 -14.76
N ALA A 40 1.69 -10.77 -13.64
CA ALA A 40 1.13 -11.02 -12.31
C ALA A 40 -0.37 -10.67 -12.24
N LEU A 41 -0.78 -9.57 -12.88
CA LEU A 41 -2.19 -9.18 -12.93
C LEU A 41 -3.03 -10.14 -13.81
N GLN A 42 -2.47 -10.59 -14.94
CA GLN A 42 -3.12 -11.57 -15.81
C GLN A 42 -3.27 -12.92 -15.10
N GLU A 43 -2.24 -13.38 -14.41
CA GLU A 43 -2.25 -14.63 -13.66
C GLU A 43 -3.24 -14.58 -12.50
N PHE A 44 -3.29 -13.46 -11.77
CA PHE A 44 -4.34 -13.21 -10.78
C PHE A 44 -5.74 -13.30 -11.40
N HIS A 45 -5.96 -12.66 -12.56
CA HIS A 45 -7.25 -12.71 -13.24
C HIS A 45 -7.60 -14.09 -13.81
N HIS A 46 -6.60 -14.90 -14.14
CA HIS A 46 -6.79 -16.29 -14.57
C HIS A 46 -7.30 -17.17 -13.42
N TYR A 47 -6.68 -17.08 -12.25
CA TYR A 47 -6.98 -17.95 -11.12
C TYR A 47 -8.03 -17.40 -10.13
N LYS A 48 -8.45 -16.13 -10.24
CA LYS A 48 -9.44 -15.53 -9.31
C LYS A 48 -10.78 -16.27 -9.27
N GLN A 49 -11.15 -17.03 -10.30
CA GLN A 49 -12.41 -17.78 -10.27
C GLN A 49 -12.32 -19.00 -9.32
N SER A 50 -11.12 -19.55 -9.13
CA SER A 50 -10.89 -20.70 -8.25
C SER A 50 -11.23 -20.35 -6.78
N ILE A 51 -10.99 -19.11 -6.33
CA ILE A 51 -11.37 -18.69 -4.97
C ILE A 51 -12.90 -18.63 -4.75
N ILE A 52 -13.65 -18.32 -5.80
CA ILE A 52 -15.13 -18.34 -5.75
C ILE A 52 -15.60 -19.78 -5.62
N SER A 53 -15.02 -20.69 -6.40
CA SER A 53 -15.43 -22.11 -6.39
C SER A 53 -15.11 -22.86 -5.09
N VAL A 54 -14.06 -22.47 -4.34
CA VAL A 54 -13.79 -23.01 -2.99
C VAL A 54 -14.62 -22.34 -1.90
N GLY A 55 -15.43 -21.34 -2.25
CA GLY A 55 -16.23 -20.60 -1.31
C GLY A 55 -15.46 -19.55 -0.49
N GLY A 56 -14.30 -19.11 -0.97
CA GLY A 56 -13.40 -18.18 -0.25
C GLY A 56 -13.88 -16.73 -0.18
N CYS A 57 -14.98 -16.39 -0.87
CA CYS A 57 -15.60 -15.07 -0.78
C CYS A 57 -16.98 -15.17 -0.14
N GLN A 58 -17.23 -14.41 0.94
CA GLN A 58 -18.57 -14.25 1.50
C GLN A 58 -19.03 -12.80 1.34
N GLY A 59 -20.13 -12.60 0.64
CA GLY A 59 -20.84 -11.33 0.58
C GLY A 59 -21.96 -11.27 1.62
N LYS A 60 -22.56 -10.08 1.78
CA LYS A 60 -23.73 -9.89 2.65
C LYS A 60 -24.92 -10.82 2.32
N ASN A 61 -25.00 -11.28 1.06
CA ASN A 61 -26.09 -12.12 0.54
C ASN A 61 -25.65 -13.57 0.26
N GLY A 62 -24.53 -14.03 0.84
CA GLY A 62 -23.97 -15.36 0.59
C GLY A 62 -22.81 -15.34 -0.41
N LEU A 63 -22.57 -16.48 -1.08
CA LEU A 63 -21.42 -16.65 -1.96
C LEU A 63 -21.54 -15.75 -3.20
N PRO A 64 -20.65 -14.76 -3.40
CA PRO A 64 -20.67 -13.92 -4.60
C PRO A 64 -20.34 -14.78 -5.83
N GLN A 65 -21.13 -14.64 -6.90
CA GLN A 65 -20.82 -15.29 -8.20
C GLN A 65 -19.69 -14.59 -8.96
N HIS A 66 -19.25 -13.41 -8.49
CA HIS A 66 -18.28 -12.56 -9.15
C HIS A 66 -17.26 -11.97 -8.17
N PHE A 67 -16.04 -11.74 -8.65
CA PHE A 67 -14.96 -11.10 -7.90
C PHE A 67 -14.99 -9.57 -8.10
N GLN A 68 -16.11 -8.91 -7.78
CA GLN A 68 -16.27 -7.44 -7.88
C GLN A 68 -15.75 -6.78 -6.60
N ILE A 69 -14.45 -6.93 -6.35
CA ILE A 69 -13.78 -6.17 -5.30
C ILE A 69 -13.15 -4.96 -5.99
N PRO A 70 -13.57 -3.71 -5.65
CA PRO A 70 -13.15 -2.53 -6.41
C PRO A 70 -11.64 -2.34 -6.49
N GLN A 71 -10.93 -2.70 -5.42
CA GLN A 71 -9.49 -2.45 -5.28
C GLN A 71 -8.62 -3.26 -6.28
N PRO A 72 -8.77 -4.58 -6.43
CA PRO A 72 -8.06 -5.35 -7.45
C PRO A 72 -8.55 -5.09 -8.89
N GLU A 73 -9.74 -4.53 -9.10
CA GLU A 73 -10.16 -4.05 -10.43
C GLU A 73 -9.40 -2.76 -10.82
N LEU A 74 -9.23 -1.84 -9.87
CA LEU A 74 -8.42 -0.63 -10.05
C LEU A 74 -6.94 -0.94 -10.36
N ALA A 75 -6.45 -2.14 -10.03
CA ALA A 75 -5.10 -2.59 -10.35
C ALA A 75 -4.80 -2.57 -11.87
N GLN A 76 -5.82 -2.72 -12.72
CA GLN A 76 -5.69 -2.67 -14.18
C GLN A 76 -5.20 -1.30 -14.68
N HIS A 77 -5.47 -0.24 -13.93
CA HIS A 77 -5.04 1.11 -14.29
C HIS A 77 -3.63 1.44 -13.80
N VAL A 78 -3.01 0.60 -12.97
CA VAL A 78 -1.69 0.92 -12.39
C VAL A 78 -0.62 1.02 -13.47
N ILE A 79 -0.61 0.11 -14.45
CA ILE A 79 0.39 0.11 -15.53
C ILE A 79 0.24 1.38 -16.38
N TRP A 80 -0.99 1.68 -16.83
CA TRP A 80 -1.28 2.88 -17.61
C TRP A 80 -0.95 4.17 -16.83
N SER A 81 -1.32 4.23 -15.55
CA SER A 81 -1.01 5.35 -14.66
C SER A 81 0.49 5.50 -14.47
N THR A 82 1.24 4.40 -14.40
CA THR A 82 2.69 4.41 -14.24
C THR A 82 3.38 5.00 -15.47
N HIS A 83 2.90 4.67 -16.67
CA HIS A 83 3.37 5.32 -17.90
C HIS A 83 3.03 6.81 -17.97
N ALA A 84 1.85 7.21 -17.51
CA ALA A 84 1.37 8.59 -17.61
C ALA A 84 1.96 9.52 -16.53
N MET A 85 2.12 9.02 -15.29
CA MET A 85 2.38 9.82 -14.10
C MET A 85 3.60 9.36 -13.29
N GLY A 86 4.32 8.32 -13.75
CA GLY A 86 5.44 7.74 -13.01
C GLY A 86 5.01 6.76 -11.90
N ALA A 87 5.96 6.30 -11.10
CA ALA A 87 5.75 5.23 -10.14
C ALA A 87 4.62 5.53 -9.13
N ALA A 88 3.79 4.53 -8.85
CA ALA A 88 2.66 4.65 -7.91
C ALA A 88 3.10 5.13 -6.51
N TYR A 89 4.32 4.79 -6.09
CA TYR A 89 4.91 5.25 -4.84
C TYR A 89 4.87 6.78 -4.67
N GLN A 90 5.09 7.54 -5.75
CA GLN A 90 5.09 9.01 -5.71
C GLN A 90 3.73 9.61 -5.31
N TRP A 91 2.65 8.86 -5.56
CA TRP A 91 1.28 9.26 -5.31
C TRP A 91 0.70 8.61 -4.04
N SER A 92 1.52 7.88 -3.28
CA SER A 92 1.08 7.26 -2.03
C SER A 92 0.80 8.30 -0.95
N SER A 93 -0.28 8.08 -0.20
CA SER A 93 -0.59 8.81 1.02
C SER A 93 0.36 8.51 2.18
N ASP A 94 1.32 7.59 2.04
CA ASP A 94 2.15 7.14 3.17
C ASP A 94 2.99 8.26 3.76
N ILE A 95 3.57 9.12 2.92
CA ILE A 95 4.36 10.27 3.38
C ILE A 95 3.46 11.23 4.17
N THR A 96 2.30 11.59 3.63
CA THR A 96 1.38 12.54 4.28
C THR A 96 0.77 11.94 5.54
N LYS A 97 0.44 10.64 5.57
CA LYS A 97 -0.02 9.91 6.76
C LYS A 97 1.07 9.86 7.84
N ARG A 98 2.31 9.57 7.46
CA ARG A 98 3.45 9.56 8.40
C ARG A 98 3.68 10.95 8.97
N CYS A 99 3.64 11.98 8.15
CA CYS A 99 3.68 13.38 8.59
C CYS A 99 2.52 13.69 9.53
N HIS A 100 1.30 13.30 9.20
CA HIS A 100 0.13 13.51 10.07
C HIS A 100 0.27 12.82 11.43
N ILE A 101 0.81 11.60 11.49
CA ILE A 101 1.08 10.93 12.77
C ILE A 101 2.09 11.74 13.59
N THR A 102 3.25 12.02 12.99
CA THR A 102 4.40 12.62 13.70
C THR A 102 4.24 14.10 14.02
N HIS A 103 3.58 14.86 13.13
CA HIS A 103 3.46 16.32 13.22
C HIS A 103 2.11 16.79 13.75
N ILE A 104 1.08 15.94 13.74
CA ILE A 104 -0.26 16.31 14.23
C ILE A 104 -0.68 15.41 15.39
N LYS A 105 -0.82 14.09 15.18
CA LYS A 105 -1.36 13.20 16.23
C LYS A 105 -0.48 13.17 17.48
N THR A 106 0.82 12.98 17.33
CA THR A 106 1.76 12.95 18.46
C THR A 106 1.72 14.24 19.29
N PRO A 107 1.95 15.44 18.71
CA PRO A 107 1.89 16.67 19.50
C PRO A 107 0.49 16.97 20.03
N TYR A 108 -0.57 16.64 19.29
CA TYR A 108 -1.94 16.79 19.78
C TYR A 108 -2.18 15.98 21.05
N CYS A 109 -1.77 14.71 21.07
CA CYS A 109 -1.88 13.85 22.26
C CYS A 109 -1.04 14.35 23.46
N LEU A 110 0.02 15.12 23.21
CA LEU A 110 0.87 15.72 24.26
C LEU A 110 0.40 17.13 24.66
N SER A 111 -0.49 17.73 23.88
CA SER A 111 -1.05 19.05 24.15
C SER A 111 -2.13 18.97 25.23
N ASN A 112 -2.51 20.12 25.78
CA ASN A 112 -3.68 20.21 26.66
C ASN A 112 -5.03 20.20 25.91
N CYS A 113 -5.04 19.91 24.61
CA CYS A 113 -6.21 19.91 23.70
C CYS A 113 -6.94 21.26 23.56
N CYS A 114 -6.41 22.35 24.13
CA CYS A 114 -6.98 23.69 24.04
C CYS A 114 -6.00 24.60 23.29
N ASN A 115 -6.43 25.27 22.21
CA ASN A 115 -5.54 26.04 21.33
C ASN A 115 -4.31 25.20 20.91
N PHE A 116 -4.54 23.95 20.52
CA PHE A 116 -3.49 22.95 20.32
C PHE A 116 -2.58 23.26 19.13
N HIS A 117 -3.01 24.10 18.18
CA HIS A 117 -2.21 24.46 17.00
C HIS A 117 -0.85 25.06 17.40
N ASP A 118 -0.85 26.07 18.28
CA ASP A 118 0.40 26.70 18.74
C ASP A 118 1.28 25.72 19.51
N GLN A 119 0.67 24.87 20.34
CA GLN A 119 1.39 23.82 21.07
C GLN A 119 2.03 22.79 20.14
N CYS A 120 1.35 22.41 19.06
CA CYS A 120 1.91 21.52 18.05
C CYS A 120 3.08 22.18 17.32
N CYS A 121 2.96 23.46 16.96
CA CYS A 121 4.05 24.24 16.36
C CYS A 121 5.27 24.32 17.27
N HIS A 122 5.07 24.64 18.56
CA HIS A 122 6.15 24.68 19.55
C HIS A 122 6.80 23.33 19.78
N PHE A 123 6.01 22.25 19.82
CA PHE A 123 6.55 20.89 19.91
C PHE A 123 7.46 20.56 18.72
N LEU A 124 7.02 20.90 17.51
CA LEU A 124 7.79 20.66 16.29
C LEU A 124 9.10 21.47 16.26
N ASP A 125 9.05 22.76 16.61
CA ASP A 125 10.22 23.63 16.73
C ASP A 125 11.23 23.08 17.77
N HIS A 126 10.72 22.58 18.91
CA HIS A 126 11.57 21.96 19.91
C HIS A 126 12.24 20.68 19.40
N GLN A 127 11.48 19.79 18.74
CA GLN A 127 12.02 18.56 18.14
C GLN A 127 13.10 18.85 17.10
N GLU A 128 12.89 19.86 16.25
CA GLU A 128 13.88 20.27 15.25
C GLU A 128 15.17 20.77 15.91
N LYS A 129 15.07 21.66 16.90
CA LYS A 129 16.23 22.16 17.66
C LYS A 129 17.00 21.04 18.35
N GLN A 130 16.30 20.08 18.96
CA GLN A 130 16.92 18.91 19.58
C GLN A 130 17.68 18.06 18.55
N ARG A 131 17.10 17.81 17.36
CA ARG A 131 17.75 17.07 16.28
C ARG A 131 19.01 17.78 15.77
N PHE A 132 18.94 19.09 15.55
CA PHE A 132 20.11 19.88 15.14
C PHE A 132 21.22 19.83 16.19
N PHE A 133 20.86 19.98 17.46
CA PHE A 133 21.83 19.88 18.55
C PHE A 133 22.50 18.50 18.59
N GLN A 134 21.72 17.42 18.51
CA GLN A 134 22.23 16.04 18.47
C GLN A 134 23.15 15.79 17.28
N LEU A 135 22.77 16.28 16.09
CA LEU A 135 23.60 16.17 14.88
C LEU A 135 24.94 16.88 15.08
N PHE A 136 24.91 18.11 15.58
CA PHE A 136 26.11 18.90 15.85
C PHE A 136 27.04 18.22 16.86
N THR A 137 26.49 17.69 17.97
CA THR A 137 27.30 16.98 18.96
C THR A 137 27.90 15.70 18.41
N THR A 138 27.18 14.99 17.54
CA THR A 138 27.66 13.73 16.94
C THR A 138 28.80 13.98 15.95
N LEU A 139 28.66 15.00 15.08
CA LEU A 139 29.68 15.32 14.06
C LEU A 139 30.96 15.93 14.63
N LYS A 140 30.91 16.49 15.85
CA LYS A 140 32.07 17.09 16.54
C LYS A 140 32.93 16.06 17.27
N THR A 141 32.47 14.82 17.40
CA THR A 141 33.20 13.71 18.04
C THR A 141 33.91 12.89 16.97
#